data_AF-A0A8X6G1U9-F1
#
_entry.id   AF-A0A8X6G1U9-F1
#
_cell.length_a   1.000
_cell.length_b   1.000
_cell.length_c   1.000
_cell.angle_alpha   90.00
_cell.angle_beta   90.00
_cell.angle_gamma   90.00
#
_symmetry.space_group_name_H-M   'P 1'
#
loop_
_entity.id
_entity.type
_entity.pdbx_description
1 polymer ?
#
loop_
_entity_poly.entity_id
_entity_poly.type
_entity_poly.pdbx_seq_one_letter_code
_entity_poly.pdbx_strand_id
1 'polypeptide(L)'
;MSGCLDNIHFNRPEWLDLGEKRNSVASIVAGCLFFTGWWIIIYIAAKYPDTADFYHAYHVCGVIGTIAFFMINAVSNGQVRGDAYTTGCLGQRGARVWLFLGFVLGFGSLIGSCWILFGLYVIPMKDPQGPGVAVFLQNIFIFLGALVFKFGRTEDLWG
;
A
#
# COMPACT_ATOMS: atom_id res chain seq x y z
N MET A 1 -11.77 16.55 -9.75
CA MET A 1 -10.36 16.57 -10.18
C MET A 1 -10.07 15.27 -10.89
N SER A 2 -9.64 15.39 -12.15
CA SER A 2 -9.49 14.29 -13.07
C SER A 2 -8.32 13.38 -12.64
N GLY A 3 -8.57 12.10 -12.45
CA GLY A 3 -7.54 11.13 -12.06
C GLY A 3 -6.59 10.86 -13.23
N CYS A 4 -5.35 10.43 -12.97
CA CYS A 4 -4.36 10.11 -14.02
C CYS A 4 -4.83 9.01 -15.01
N LEU A 5 -5.96 8.37 -14.77
CA LEU A 5 -6.59 7.37 -15.64
C LEU A 5 -7.81 7.90 -16.40
N ASP A 6 -8.25 9.14 -16.19
CA ASP A 6 -9.44 9.71 -16.85
C ASP A 6 -9.20 9.99 -18.34
N ASN A 7 -7.95 10.16 -18.77
CA ASN A 7 -7.60 10.34 -20.18
C ASN A 7 -7.43 9.01 -20.94
N ILE A 8 -7.56 7.86 -20.27
CA ILE A 8 -7.59 6.56 -20.94
C ILE A 8 -9.06 6.27 -21.29
N HIS A 9 -9.52 6.87 -22.38
CA HIS A 9 -10.79 6.53 -23.01
C HIS A 9 -10.67 5.13 -23.64
N PHE A 10 -10.72 4.10 -22.80
CA PHE A 10 -11.08 2.78 -23.29
C PHE A 10 -12.55 2.87 -23.67
N ASN A 11 -12.87 2.63 -24.95
CA ASN A 11 -14.25 2.62 -25.44
C ASN A 11 -14.98 1.47 -24.73
N ARG A 12 -15.55 1.74 -23.56
CA ARG A 12 -16.06 0.73 -22.63
C ARG A 12 -17.55 0.50 -22.92
N PRO A 13 -18.00 -0.76 -22.95
CA PRO A 13 -19.41 -1.06 -23.11
C PRO A 13 -20.24 -0.48 -21.96
N GLU A 14 -21.46 0.01 -22.23
CA GLU A 14 -22.41 0.56 -21.24
C GLU A 14 -22.72 -0.40 -20.07
N TRP A 15 -22.55 -1.71 -20.25
CA TRP A 15 -22.79 -2.71 -19.19
C TRP A 15 -21.67 -2.80 -18.15
N LEU A 16 -20.52 -2.16 -18.41
CA LEU A 16 -19.41 -2.08 -17.48
C LEU A 16 -19.38 -0.71 -16.79
N ASP A 17 -20.54 -0.32 -16.23
CA ASP A 17 -20.74 0.94 -15.52
C ASP A 17 -20.01 0.91 -14.17
N LEU A 18 -18.68 1.01 -14.26
CA LEU A 18 -17.78 0.97 -13.13
C LEU A 18 -17.93 2.22 -12.26
N GLY A 19 -18.64 3.27 -12.67
CA GLY A 19 -18.84 4.49 -11.88
C GLY A 19 -19.40 4.20 -10.48
N GLU A 20 -20.53 3.50 -10.41
CA GLU A 20 -21.19 3.16 -9.13
C GLU A 20 -20.42 2.09 -8.33
N LYS A 21 -19.75 1.14 -9.01
CA LYS A 21 -19.04 0.03 -8.36
C LYS A 21 -17.54 0.27 -8.18
N ARG A 22 -17.00 1.42 -8.61
CA ARG A 22 -15.56 1.72 -8.57
C ARG A 22 -15.00 1.57 -7.17
N ASN A 23 -15.71 2.12 -6.18
CA ASN A 23 -15.29 2.05 -4.78
C ASN A 23 -15.26 0.61 -4.26
N SER A 24 -16.25 -0.22 -4.63
CA SER A 24 -16.30 -1.63 -4.27
C SER A 24 -15.18 -2.43 -4.94
N VAL A 25 -14.91 -2.20 -6.23
CA VAL A 25 -13.84 -2.87 -6.95
C VAL A 25 -12.47 -2.46 -6.38
N ALA A 26 -12.25 -1.16 -6.16
CA ALA A 26 -11.02 -0.65 -5.59
C ALA A 26 -10.77 -1.20 -4.17
N SER A 27 -11.81 -1.32 -3.34
CA SER A 27 -11.68 -1.90 -2.00
C SER A 27 -11.38 -3.39 -2.02
N ILE A 28 -12.04 -4.16 -2.90
CA ILE A 28 -11.77 -5.60 -3.08
C ILE A 28 -10.32 -5.80 -3.55
N VAL A 29 -9.89 -5.10 -4.60
CA VAL A 29 -8.53 -5.26 -5.14
C VAL A 29 -7.47 -4.86 -4.12
N ALA A 30 -7.66 -3.74 -3.42
CA ALA A 30 -6.75 -3.33 -2.35
C ALA A 30 -6.69 -4.34 -1.21
N GLY A 31 -7.83 -4.89 -0.80
CA GLY A 31 -7.92 -5.94 0.22
C GLY A 31 -7.21 -7.22 -0.20
N CYS A 32 -7.39 -7.66 -1.45
CA CYS A 32 -6.69 -8.80 -2.02
C CYS A 32 -5.16 -8.57 -2.03
N LEU A 33 -4.69 -7.40 -2.47
CA LEU A 33 -3.27 -7.07 -2.48
C LEU A 33 -2.67 -7.07 -1.06
N PHE A 34 -3.35 -6.45 -0.10
CA PHE A 34 -2.93 -6.45 1.30
C PHE A 34 -2.86 -7.86 1.89
N PHE A 35 -3.90 -8.67 1.65
CA PHE A 35 -3.95 -10.06 2.06
C PHE A 35 -2.82 -10.88 1.44
N THR A 36 -2.59 -10.76 0.13
CA THR A 36 -1.51 -11.50 -0.55
C THR A 36 -0.13 -11.14 0.00
N GLY A 37 0.10 -9.87 0.35
CA GLY A 37 1.37 -9.44 0.95
C GLY A 37 1.64 -10.15 2.29
N TRP A 38 0.65 -10.17 3.19
CA TRP A 38 0.76 -10.86 4.48
C TRP A 38 0.76 -12.38 4.35
N TRP A 39 0.02 -12.93 3.39
CA TRP A 39 0.00 -14.37 3.14
C TRP A 39 1.37 -14.91 2.72
N ILE A 40 2.07 -14.19 1.82
CA ILE A 40 3.41 -14.55 1.37
C ILE A 40 4.40 -14.63 2.54
N ILE A 41 4.39 -13.64 3.44
CA ILE A 41 5.34 -13.63 4.55
C ILE A 41 5.03 -14.71 5.60
N ILE A 42 3.75 -15.00 5.85
CA ILE A 42 3.34 -16.07 6.77
C ILE A 42 3.80 -17.43 6.23
N TYR A 43 3.62 -17.67 4.93
CA TYR A 43 4.09 -18.89 4.29
C TYR A 43 5.62 -19.06 4.43
N ILE A 44 6.39 -17.99 4.20
CA ILE A 44 7.86 -18.04 4.35
C ILE A 44 8.28 -18.25 5.80
N ALA A 45 7.66 -17.55 6.75
CA ALA A 45 7.96 -17.72 8.17
C ALA A 45 7.66 -19.16 8.65
N ALA A 46 6.61 -19.79 8.12
CA ALA A 46 6.31 -21.19 8.40
C ALA A 46 7.30 -22.16 7.75
N LYS A 47 7.83 -21.84 6.56
CA LYS A 47 8.78 -22.69 5.84
C LYS A 47 10.22 -22.58 6.39
N TYR A 48 10.61 -21.40 6.85
CA TYR A 48 11.95 -21.11 7.37
C TYR A 48 11.86 -20.56 8.80
N PRO A 49 11.63 -21.43 9.80
CA PRO A 49 11.50 -21.02 11.20
C PRO A 49 12.84 -20.60 11.84
N ASP A 50 13.96 -21.05 11.27
CA ASP A 50 15.29 -20.78 11.80
C ASP A 50 15.75 -19.35 11.48
N THR A 51 16.26 -18.67 12.51
CA THR A 51 16.82 -17.31 12.42
C THR A 51 18.03 -17.21 11.49
N ALA A 52 18.69 -18.33 11.22
CA ALA A 52 19.82 -18.42 10.30
C ALA A 52 19.38 -18.12 8.86
N ASP A 53 18.21 -18.59 8.44
CA ASP A 53 17.71 -18.42 7.07
C ASP A 53 16.84 -17.17 6.93
N PHE A 54 16.03 -16.90 7.96
CA PHE A 54 15.12 -15.77 7.98
C PHE A 54 15.15 -15.06 9.33
N TYR A 55 15.73 -13.86 9.34
CA TYR A 55 15.82 -13.08 10.56
C TYR A 55 14.47 -12.42 10.86
N HIS A 56 13.90 -12.71 12.03
CA HIS A 56 12.59 -12.22 12.45
C HIS A 56 12.44 -10.68 12.40
N ALA A 57 13.54 -9.93 12.51
CA ALA A 57 13.49 -8.47 12.40
C ALA A 57 13.09 -7.97 11.00
N TYR A 58 13.20 -8.79 9.94
CA TYR A 58 12.81 -8.39 8.59
C TYR A 58 11.30 -8.15 8.45
N HIS A 59 10.48 -8.70 9.36
CA HIS A 59 9.05 -8.39 9.42
C HIS A 59 8.75 -6.90 9.69
N VAL A 60 9.69 -6.17 10.30
CA VAL A 60 9.51 -4.75 10.63
C VAL A 60 9.20 -3.93 9.37
N CYS A 61 9.81 -4.24 8.23
CA CYS A 61 9.51 -3.55 6.97
C CYS A 61 8.02 -3.71 6.59
N GLY A 62 7.48 -4.93 6.66
CA GLY A 62 6.08 -5.22 6.37
C GLY A 62 5.10 -4.57 7.36
N VAL A 63 5.47 -4.51 8.64
CA VAL A 63 4.69 -3.82 9.69
C VAL A 63 4.66 -2.31 9.43
N ILE A 64 5.80 -1.69 9.14
CA ILE A 64 5.88 -0.26 8.81
C ILE A 64 5.06 0.04 7.53
N GLY A 65 5.15 -0.83 6.52
CA GLY A 65 4.33 -0.72 5.31
C GLY A 65 2.83 -0.80 5.60
N THR A 66 2.42 -1.63 6.57
CA THR A 66 1.02 -1.73 7.00
C THR A 66 0.55 -0.50 7.76
N ILE A 67 1.39 0.08 8.63
CA ILE A 67 1.10 1.35 9.29
C ILE A 67 0.93 2.45 8.23
N ALA A 68 1.83 2.51 7.24
CA ALA A 68 1.72 3.42 6.12
C ALA A 68 0.42 3.25 5.34
N PHE A 69 0.02 1.99 5.04
CA PHE A 69 -1.25 1.68 4.40
C PHE A 69 -2.44 2.30 5.14
N PHE A 70 -2.53 2.12 6.46
CA PHE A 70 -3.61 2.71 7.25
C PHE A 70 -3.52 4.24 7.28
N MET A 71 -2.32 4.81 7.46
CA MET A 71 -2.15 6.27 7.51
C MET A 71 -2.59 6.96 6.21
N ILE A 72 -2.20 6.41 5.05
CA ILE A 72 -2.56 6.94 3.73
C ILE A 72 -4.07 6.86 3.51
N ASN A 73 -4.68 5.73 3.88
CA ASN A 73 -6.07 5.44 3.58
C ASN A 73 -7.09 6.00 4.58
N ALA A 74 -6.64 6.33 5.80
CA ALA A 74 -7.46 6.96 6.83
C ALA A 74 -7.79 8.43 6.53
N VAL A 75 -6.95 9.12 5.74
CA VAL A 75 -7.19 10.51 5.35
C VAL A 75 -8.12 10.55 4.14
N SER A 76 -9.24 11.28 4.25
CA SER A 76 -10.16 11.47 3.13
C SER A 76 -9.55 12.38 2.06
N ASN A 77 -9.87 12.12 0.80
CA ASN A 77 -9.49 12.98 -0.33
C ASN A 77 -10.11 14.39 -0.20
N GLY A 78 -11.32 14.51 0.35
CA GLY A 78 -11.96 15.81 0.63
C GLY A 78 -11.19 16.68 1.64
N GLN A 79 -10.64 16.06 2.69
CA GLN A 79 -9.82 16.78 3.68
C GLN A 79 -8.49 17.29 3.12
N VAL A 80 -7.91 16.60 2.14
CA VAL A 80 -6.68 17.05 1.47
C VAL A 80 -6.97 18.25 0.55
N ARG A 81 -8.09 18.21 -0.16
CA ARG A 81 -8.55 19.26 -1.08
C ARG A 81 -8.96 20.55 -0.36
N GLY A 82 -9.42 20.43 0.88
CA GLY A 82 -9.91 21.58 1.64
C GLY A 82 -11.39 21.83 1.46
N ASP A 83 -12.11 20.87 0.88
CA ASP A 83 -13.57 20.89 0.70
C ASP A 83 -14.30 20.51 2.00
N ALA A 84 -13.56 20.24 3.09
CA ALA A 84 -14.12 19.89 4.38
C ALA A 84 -14.62 21.13 5.13
N TYR A 85 -15.92 21.17 5.43
CA TYR A 85 -16.58 22.22 6.22
C TYR A 85 -16.15 22.27 7.71
N THR A 86 -15.33 21.31 8.17
CA THR A 86 -14.83 21.23 9.54
C THR A 86 -13.30 21.34 9.59
N THR A 87 -12.82 22.38 10.27
CA THR A 87 -11.41 22.53 10.63
C THR A 87 -11.22 21.87 12.00
N GLY A 88 -10.93 20.57 12.02
CA GLY A 88 -10.50 19.90 13.26
C GLY A 88 -9.21 20.52 13.83
N CYS A 89 -8.72 20.02 14.98
CA CYS A 89 -7.59 20.59 15.74
C CYS A 89 -6.33 20.91 14.90
N LEU A 90 -5.99 20.10 13.89
CA LEU A 90 -4.83 20.32 13.01
C LEU A 90 -5.20 20.86 11.61
N GLY A 91 -6.50 20.95 11.29
CA GLY A 91 -7.03 21.41 10.01
C GLY A 91 -6.49 20.67 8.78
N GLN A 92 -6.58 21.32 7.62
CA GLN A 92 -6.10 20.79 6.33
C GLN A 92 -4.58 20.56 6.30
N ARG A 93 -3.80 21.39 7.01
CA ARG A 93 -2.34 21.23 7.08
C ARG A 93 -1.97 19.93 7.80
N GLY A 94 -2.66 19.58 8.88
CA GLY A 94 -2.50 18.30 9.57
C GLY A 94 -2.74 17.09 8.69
N ALA A 95 -3.85 17.09 7.95
CA ALA A 95 -4.21 16.01 7.03
C ALA A 95 -3.13 15.78 5.95
N ARG A 96 -2.55 16.87 5.41
CA ARG A 96 -1.46 16.80 4.44
C ARG A 96 -0.16 16.27 5.04
N VAL A 97 0.21 16.72 6.25
CA VAL A 97 1.41 16.22 6.95
C VAL A 97 1.25 14.74 7.30
N TRP A 98 0.09 14.33 7.79
CA TRP A 98 -0.19 12.93 8.11
C TRP A 98 -0.10 12.04 6.87
N LEU A 99 -0.70 12.46 5.76
CA LEU A 99 -0.61 11.76 4.48
C LEU A 99 0.83 11.70 3.96
N PHE A 100 1.59 12.80 4.07
CA PHE A 100 3.00 12.83 3.69
C PHE A 100 3.83 11.83 4.52
N LEU A 101 3.64 11.80 5.85
CA LEU A 101 4.30 10.83 6.72
C LEU A 101 3.93 9.39 6.34
N GLY A 102 2.66 9.13 6.01
CA GLY A 102 2.23 7.84 5.49
C GLY A 102 2.99 7.43 4.22
N PHE A 103 3.14 8.32 3.25
CA PHE A 103 3.93 8.04 2.04
C PHE A 103 5.41 7.83 2.33
N VAL A 104 6.01 8.65 3.21
CA VAL A 104 7.43 8.49 3.62
C VAL A 104 7.66 7.12 4.25
N LEU A 105 6.77 6.68 5.15
CA LEU A 105 6.86 5.35 5.76
C LEU A 105 6.67 4.24 4.71
N GLY A 106 5.74 4.41 3.77
CA GLY A 106 5.50 3.45 2.69
C GLY A 106 6.71 3.29 1.77
N PHE A 107 7.29 4.39 1.29
CA PHE A 107 8.51 4.35 0.47
C PHE A 107 9.72 3.85 1.26
N GLY A 108 9.87 4.27 2.52
CA GLY A 108 10.96 3.82 3.39
C GLY A 108 10.92 2.31 3.63
N SER A 109 9.73 1.75 3.85
CA SER A 109 9.50 0.32 3.96
C SER A 109 9.87 -0.42 2.66
N LEU A 110 9.46 0.09 1.49
CA LEU A 110 9.81 -0.46 0.18
C LEU A 110 11.32 -0.46 -0.08
N ILE A 111 11.98 0.68 0.14
CA ILE A 111 13.43 0.83 -0.04
C ILE A 111 14.18 -0.10 0.94
N GLY A 112 13.75 -0.15 2.20
CA GLY A 112 14.33 -1.06 3.20
C GLY A 112 14.19 -2.54 2.81
N SER A 113 13.02 -2.94 2.30
CA SER A 113 12.80 -4.31 1.82
C SER A 113 13.64 -4.65 0.58
N CYS A 114 13.86 -3.68 -0.31
CA CYS A 114 14.74 -3.82 -1.47
C CYS A 114 16.20 -4.01 -1.03
N TRP A 115 16.65 -3.23 -0.05
CA TRP A 115 17.98 -3.40 0.54
C TRP A 115 18.14 -4.78 1.19
N ILE A 116 17.15 -5.27 1.93
CA ILE A 116 17.19 -6.62 2.52
C ILE A 116 17.36 -7.68 1.44
N LEU A 117 16.58 -7.62 0.36
CA LEU A 117 16.70 -8.55 -0.77
C LEU A 117 18.10 -8.55 -1.36
N PHE A 118 18.59 -7.38 -1.80
CA PHE A 118 19.88 -7.34 -2.51
C PHE A 118 21.07 -7.49 -1.57
N GLY A 119 21.09 -6.75 -0.46
CA GLY A 119 22.22 -6.69 0.46
C GLY A 119 22.45 -7.97 1.26
N LEU A 120 21.37 -8.66 1.65
CA LEU A 120 21.47 -9.80 2.57
C LEU A 120 21.23 -11.16 1.90
N TYR A 121 20.62 -11.19 0.71
CA TYR A 121 20.33 -12.43 0.00
C TYR A 121 21.04 -12.53 -1.36
N VAL A 122 20.85 -11.56 -2.27
CA VAL A 122 21.36 -11.66 -3.65
C VAL A 122 22.87 -11.48 -3.75
N ILE A 123 23.43 -10.42 -3.18
CA ILE A 123 24.87 -10.13 -3.25
C ILE A 123 25.70 -11.22 -2.55
N PRO A 124 25.37 -11.65 -1.31
CA PRO A 124 26.12 -12.73 -0.66
C PRO A 124 25.79 -14.12 -1.20
N MET A 125 24.94 -14.26 -2.22
CA MET A 125 24.48 -15.54 -2.78
C MET A 125 23.97 -16.50 -1.69
N LYS A 126 23.16 -15.97 -0.76
CA LYS A 126 22.66 -16.73 0.38
C LYS A 126 21.60 -17.73 -0.09
N ASP A 127 21.84 -19.02 0.13
CA ASP A 127 20.83 -20.05 -0.01
C ASP A 127 20.16 -20.31 1.34
N PRO A 128 18.82 -20.24 1.44
CA PRO A 128 17.84 -19.94 0.38
C PRO A 128 17.60 -18.43 0.16
N GLN A 129 17.41 -18.02 -1.10
CA GLN A 129 17.09 -16.61 -1.47
C GLN A 129 15.60 -16.25 -1.30
N GLY A 130 14.73 -17.26 -1.20
CA GLY A 130 13.26 -17.10 -1.12
C GLY A 130 12.76 -16.11 -0.06
N PRO A 131 13.30 -16.09 1.18
CA PRO A 131 12.87 -15.15 2.21
C PRO A 131 13.09 -13.68 1.83
N GLY A 132 14.22 -13.35 1.20
CA GLY A 132 14.50 -11.99 0.74
C GLY A 132 13.48 -11.52 -0.31
N VAL A 133 13.15 -12.38 -1.27
CA VAL A 133 12.16 -12.07 -2.31
C VAL A 133 10.76 -11.87 -1.71
N ALA A 134 10.39 -12.69 -0.73
CA ALA A 134 9.11 -12.58 -0.07
C ALA A 134 8.94 -11.30 0.74
N VAL A 135 9.98 -10.85 1.46
CA VAL A 135 9.96 -9.56 2.18
C VAL A 135 9.76 -8.40 1.20
N PHE A 136 10.44 -8.44 0.06
CA PHE A 136 10.27 -7.41 -0.97
C PHE A 136 8.86 -7.43 -1.59
N LEU A 137 8.37 -8.61 -1.99
CA LEU A 137 7.03 -8.77 -2.55
C LEU A 137 5.94 -8.36 -1.57
N GLN A 138 6.07 -8.69 -0.28
CA GLN A 138 5.15 -8.25 0.76
C GLN A 138 4.99 -6.73 0.75
N ASN A 139 6.10 -5.99 0.74
CA ASN A 139 6.07 -4.53 0.82
C ASN A 139 5.56 -3.90 -0.48
N ILE A 140 5.86 -4.49 -1.65
CA ILE A 140 5.23 -4.09 -2.92
C ILE A 140 3.71 -4.26 -2.84
N PHE A 141 3.21 -5.43 -2.45
CA PHE A 141 1.78 -5.69 -2.46
C PHE A 141 1.02 -4.80 -1.47
N ILE A 142 1.56 -4.59 -0.27
CA ILE A 142 0.96 -3.68 0.72
C ILE A 142 0.96 -2.24 0.19
N PHE A 143 2.06 -1.77 -0.40
CA PHE A 143 2.14 -0.42 -0.94
C PHE A 143 1.20 -0.22 -2.13
N LEU A 144 1.15 -1.17 -3.08
CA LEU A 144 0.20 -1.13 -4.20
C LEU A 144 -1.24 -1.16 -3.70
N GLY A 145 -1.56 -1.99 -2.70
CA GLY A 145 -2.86 -1.98 -2.05
C GLY A 145 -3.21 -0.61 -1.48
N ALA A 146 -2.23 0.09 -0.87
CA ALA A 146 -2.43 1.44 -0.35
C ALA A 146 -2.76 2.44 -1.47
N LEU A 147 -2.02 2.40 -2.59
CA LEU A 147 -2.27 3.27 -3.74
C LEU A 147 -3.62 2.98 -4.40
N VAL A 148 -3.96 1.69 -4.59
CA VAL A 148 -5.23 1.28 -5.19
C VAL A 148 -6.40 1.74 -4.33
N PHE A 149 -6.33 1.59 -3.00
CA PHE A 149 -7.42 2.05 -2.13
C PHE A 149 -7.52 3.57 -2.07
N LYS A 150 -6.38 4.28 -2.08
CA LYS A 150 -6.34 5.74 -1.97
C LYS A 150 -6.83 6.44 -3.24
N PHE A 151 -6.35 5.98 -4.41
CA PHE A 151 -6.62 6.62 -5.70
C PHE A 151 -7.73 5.94 -6.50
N GLY A 152 -8.03 4.68 -6.23
CA GLY A 152 -9.13 3.97 -6.88
C GLY A 152 -10.50 4.40 -6.36
N ARG A 153 -10.59 4.84 -5.10
CA ARG A 153 -11.83 5.37 -4.50
C ARG A 153 -12.12 6.78 -5.00
N THR A 154 -13.38 7.02 -5.38
CA THR A 154 -13.94 8.37 -5.39
C THR A 154 -14.73 8.64 -4.14
N GLU A 155 -14.40 9.76 -3.52
CA GLU A 155 -15.24 10.36 -2.50
C GLU A 155 -16.05 11.41 -3.24
N ASP A 156 -17.22 11.00 -3.71
CA ASP A 156 -18.21 11.98 -4.18
C ASP A 156 -18.63 12.76 -2.93
N LEU A 157 -18.22 14.02 -2.87
CA LEU A 157 -18.84 14.99 -1.96
C LEU A 157 -20.28 15.07 -2.43
N TRP A 158 -21.21 14.56 -1.62
CA TRP A 158 -22.62 14.79 -1.82
C TRP A 158 -22.86 16.29 -2.03
N GLY A 159 -23.19 16.65 -3.26
CA GLY A 159 -24.06 17.77 -3.57
C GLY A 159 -25.43 17.19 -3.89
#